data_AF-A0A8T3WDF4-F1
#
_entry.id   AF-A0A8T3WDF4-F1
#
_cell.length_a   1.000
_cell.length_b   1.000
_cell.length_c   1.000
_cell.angle_alpha   90.00
_cell.angle_beta   90.00
_cell.angle_gamma   90.00
#
_symmetry.space_group_name_H-M   'P 1'
#
loop_
_entity.id
_entity.type
_entity.pdbx_description
1 polymer ?
#
loop_
_entity_poly.entity_id
_entity_poly.type
_entity_poly.pdbx_seq_one_letter_code
_entity_poly.pdbx_strand_id
1 'polypeptide(L)'
;MEKSIFIKVLGDTPKIRILNYLIKYRGLDYSMSDIARNSNVGWATLSRLWKEFIKLKIVVPTREIGKAKLFKLNEDNSAVQELIGVYKNLLQQETEDYFSKKEKVKIMS
;
A
#
# COMPACT_ATOMS: atom_id res chain seq x y z
N MET A 1 -16.11 2.86 4.30
CA MET A 1 -15.04 2.10 3.60
C MET A 1 -14.32 1.27 4.62
N GLU A 2 -14.32 -0.05 4.44
CA GLU A 2 -13.54 -0.95 5.30
C GLU A 2 -12.05 -0.61 5.17
N LYS A 3 -11.35 -0.49 6.31
CA LYS A 3 -9.90 -0.27 6.30
C LYS A 3 -9.22 -1.57 5.90
N SER A 4 -8.24 -1.48 4.99
CA SER A 4 -7.38 -2.61 4.60
C SER A 4 -6.85 -3.35 5.84
N ILE A 5 -6.87 -4.69 5.82
CA ILE A 5 -6.30 -5.54 6.87
C ILE A 5 -4.86 -5.14 7.22
N PHE A 6 -4.08 -4.72 6.23
CA PHE A 6 -2.71 -4.27 6.42
C PHE A 6 -2.62 -3.03 7.34
N ILE A 7 -3.53 -2.06 7.13
CA ILE A 7 -3.63 -0.86 7.99
C ILE A 7 -4.15 -1.25 9.38
N LYS A 8 -5.12 -2.17 9.45
CA LYS A 8 -5.70 -2.64 10.71
C LYS A 8 -4.65 -3.32 11.60
N VAL A 9 -3.77 -4.13 11.02
CA VAL A 9 -2.74 -4.90 11.74
C VAL A 9 -1.52 -4.04 12.09
N LEU A 10 -1.00 -3.24 11.16
CA LEU A 10 0.24 -2.47 11.36
C LEU A 10 0.02 -1.06 11.93
N GLY A 11 -1.24 -0.63 12.03
CA GLY A 11 -1.63 0.68 12.56
C GLY A 11 -1.84 1.74 11.48
N ASP A 12 -2.81 2.63 11.73
CA ASP A 12 -3.19 3.71 10.81
C ASP A 12 -2.25 4.91 10.94
N THR A 13 -1.06 4.79 10.37
CA THR A 13 -0.08 5.88 10.27
C THR A 13 0.08 6.35 8.83
N PRO A 14 0.53 7.60 8.57
CA PRO A 14 0.79 8.07 7.22
C PRO A 14 1.75 7.18 6.43
N LYS A 15 2.81 6.67 7.09
CA LYS A 15 3.78 5.76 6.46
C LYS A 15 3.11 4.45 6.01
N ILE A 16 2.28 3.85 6.86
CA ILE A 16 1.56 2.62 6.53
C ILE A 16 0.48 2.85 5.47
N ARG A 17 -0.22 3.99 5.47
CA ARG A 17 -1.17 4.34 4.41
C ARG A 17 -0.52 4.43 3.03
N ILE A 18 0.64 5.08 2.96
CA ILE A 18 1.41 5.19 1.70
C ILE A 18 1.86 3.80 1.25
N LEU A 19 2.45 2.99 2.16
CA LEU A 19 2.87 1.63 1.84
C LEU A 19 1.72 0.74 1.38
N ASN A 20 0.59 0.79 2.08
CA ASN A 20 -0.62 0.06 1.70
C ASN A 20 -1.08 0.43 0.29
N TYR A 21 -1.09 1.72 -0.06
CA TYR A 21 -1.44 2.17 -1.40
C TYR A 21 -0.46 1.64 -2.45
N LEU A 22 0.84 1.82 -2.23
CA LEU A 22 1.89 1.39 -3.17
C LEU A 22 1.92 -0.13 -3.38
N ILE A 23 1.73 -0.93 -2.31
CA ILE A 23 1.71 -2.39 -2.38
C ILE A 23 0.42 -2.88 -3.05
N LYS A 24 -0.73 -2.27 -2.74
CA LYS A 24 -2.01 -2.62 -3.35
C LYS A 24 -2.02 -2.38 -4.86
N TYR A 25 -1.46 -1.26 -5.30
CA TYR A 25 -1.40 -0.85 -6.72
C TYR A 25 0.00 -1.00 -7.32
N ARG A 26 0.79 -1.97 -6.83
CA ARG A 26 2.11 -2.32 -7.38
C ARG A 26 2.00 -2.69 -8.87
N GLY A 27 3.09 -2.55 -9.62
CA GLY A 27 3.10 -2.64 -11.08
C GLY A 27 2.66 -1.37 -11.82
N LEU A 28 2.12 -0.37 -11.11
CA LEU A 28 1.71 0.93 -11.68
C LEU A 28 2.61 2.07 -11.19
N ASP A 29 2.68 3.15 -11.98
CA ASP A 29 3.38 4.38 -11.64
C ASP A 29 2.42 5.55 -11.39
N TYR A 30 2.78 6.40 -10.43
CA TYR A 30 1.94 7.51 -9.97
C TYR A 30 2.78 8.73 -9.62
N SER A 31 2.18 9.91 -9.74
CA SER A 31 2.80 11.13 -9.22
C SER A 31 2.72 11.15 -7.69
N MET A 32 3.60 11.90 -7.04
CA MET A 32 3.49 12.12 -5.59
C MET A 32 2.12 12.72 -5.20
N SER A 33 1.55 13.57 -6.05
CA SER A 33 0.23 14.18 -5.81
C SER A 33 -0.89 13.14 -5.80
N ASP A 34 -0.85 12.18 -6.72
CA ASP A 34 -1.81 11.08 -6.77
C ASP A 34 -1.65 10.16 -5.56
N ILE A 35 -0.40 9.88 -5.16
CA ILE A 35 -0.11 9.07 -3.98
C ILE A 35 -0.61 9.77 -2.72
N ALA A 36 -0.36 11.07 -2.54
CA ALA A 36 -0.86 11.84 -1.40
C ALA A 36 -2.39 11.75 -1.29
N ARG A 37 -3.09 12.00 -2.40
CA ARG A 37 -4.55 11.97 -2.47
C ARG A 37 -5.09 10.58 -2.14
N ASN A 38 -4.61 9.54 -2.82
CA ASN A 38 -5.17 8.20 -2.71
C ASN A 38 -4.73 7.44 -1.45
N SER A 39 -3.61 7.83 -0.83
CA SER A 39 -3.23 7.36 0.50
C SER A 39 -3.86 8.17 1.63
N ASN A 40 -4.62 9.23 1.32
CA ASN A 40 -5.19 10.15 2.30
C ASN A 40 -4.10 10.70 3.26
N VAL A 41 -3.00 11.20 2.69
CA VAL A 41 -1.87 11.79 3.42
C VAL A 41 -1.59 13.19 2.87
N GLY A 42 -1.47 14.17 3.77
CA GLY A 42 -1.15 15.55 3.39
C GLY A 42 0.22 15.68 2.70
N TRP A 43 0.32 16.62 1.75
CA TRP A 43 1.50 16.82 0.91
C TRP A 43 2.81 17.01 1.71
N ALA A 44 2.79 17.80 2.78
CA ALA A 44 3.97 18.04 3.61
C ALA A 44 4.48 16.75 4.27
N THR A 45 3.56 15.92 4.77
CA THR A 45 3.88 14.62 5.37
C THR A 45 4.43 13.66 4.33
N LEU A 46 3.78 13.54 3.17
CA LEU A 46 4.30 12.72 2.07
C LEU A 46 5.70 13.17 1.68
N SER A 47 5.90 14.47 1.41
CA SER A 47 7.19 15.01 0.97
C SER A 47 8.34 14.69 1.93
N ARG A 48 8.08 14.71 3.24
CA ARG A 48 9.05 14.31 4.27
C ARG A 48 9.38 12.82 4.20
N LEU A 49 8.35 11.97 4.17
CA LEU A 49 8.51 10.51 4.12
C LEU A 49 9.10 10.03 2.78
N TRP A 50 8.82 10.75 1.69
CA TRP A 50 9.25 10.38 0.35
C TRP A 50 10.77 10.37 0.21
N LYS A 51 11.45 11.30 0.87
CA LYS A 51 12.93 11.33 0.93
C LYS A 51 13.49 10.04 1.53
N GLU A 52 12.86 9.52 2.57
CA GLU A 52 13.22 8.25 3.19
C GLU A 52 12.95 7.07 2.25
N PHE A 53 11.78 7.06 1.59
CA PHE A 53 11.39 5.98 0.67
C PHE A 53 12.33 5.87 -0.53
N ILE A 54 12.75 7.00 -1.09
CA ILE A 54 13.75 7.07 -2.16
C ILE A 54 15.12 6.60 -1.66
N LYS A 55 15.57 7.09 -0.49
CA LYS A 55 16.85 6.70 0.11
C LYS A 55 16.94 5.19 0.37
N LEU A 56 15.86 4.59 0.85
CA LEU A 56 15.75 3.15 1.11
C LEU A 56 15.44 2.34 -0.15
N LYS A 57 15.32 2.97 -1.31
CA LYS A 57 14.91 2.34 -2.57
C LYS A 57 13.60 1.55 -2.44
N ILE A 58 12.67 2.01 -1.61
CA ILE A 58 11.31 1.47 -1.51
C ILE A 58 10.50 1.87 -2.74
N VAL A 59 10.74 3.09 -3.24
CA VAL A 59 10.16 3.61 -4.48
C VAL A 59 11.27 4.07 -5.41
N VAL A 60 11.02 3.99 -6.71
CA VAL A 60 11.96 4.41 -7.76
C VAL A 60 11.24 5.32 -8.78
N PRO A 61 11.93 6.34 -9.32
CA PRO A 61 11.39 7.13 -10.42
C PRO A 61 11.24 6.25 -11.67
N THR A 62 10.27 6.57 -12.51
CA THR A 62 9.98 5.81 -13.74
C THR A 62 10.13 6.68 -14.99
N ARG A 63 9.18 7.58 -15.20
CA ARG A 63 9.12 8.49 -16.35
C ARG A 63 8.64 9.86 -15.91
N GLU A 64 8.83 10.82 -16.80
CA GLU A 64 8.28 12.17 -16.66
C GLU A 64 7.21 12.38 -17.74
N ILE A 65 6.06 12.92 -17.32
CA ILE A 65 4.97 13.31 -18.23
C ILE A 65 4.74 14.80 -18.04
N GLY A 66 5.14 15.60 -19.04
CA GLY A 66 5.17 17.05 -18.93
C GLY A 66 6.07 17.50 -17.78
N LYS A 67 5.49 18.13 -16.75
CA LYS A 67 6.22 18.57 -15.54
C LYS A 67 6.11 17.58 -14.37
N ALA A 68 5.33 16.50 -14.51
CA ALA A 68 5.10 15.54 -13.44
C ALA A 68 6.11 14.39 -13.50
N LYS A 69 6.74 14.09 -12.37
CA LYS A 69 7.58 12.89 -12.20
C LYS A 69 6.73 11.77 -11.62
N LEU A 70 6.81 10.60 -12.24
CA LEU A 70 6.12 9.39 -11.77
C LEU A 70 7.06 8.46 -11.03
N PHE A 71 6.50 7.72 -10.09
CA PHE A 71 7.20 6.79 -9.23
C PHE A 71 6.42 5.50 -9.12
N LYS A 72 7.14 4.39 -8.95
CA LYS A 72 6.54 3.08 -8.67
C LYS A 72 7.17 2.46 -7.43
N LEU A 73 6.48 1.46 -6.88
CA LEU A 73 7.06 0.58 -5.87
C LEU A 73 8.24 -0.19 -6.49
N ASN A 74 9.34 -0.30 -5.76
CA ASN A 74 10.52 -1.02 -6.23
C ASN A 74 10.40 -2.52 -5.91
N GLU A 75 9.77 -3.27 -6.80
CA GLU A 75 9.55 -4.72 -6.63
C GLU A 75 10.84 -5.56 -6.73
N ASP A 76 11.96 -4.95 -7.13
CA ASP A 76 13.29 -5.59 -7.15
C ASP A 76 14.01 -5.49 -5.78
N ASN A 77 13.46 -4.72 -4.83
CA ASN A 77 14.03 -4.59 -3.48
C ASN A 77 13.56 -5.73 -2.58
N SER A 78 14.49 -6.50 -2.01
CA SER A 78 14.17 -7.66 -1.17
C SER A 78 13.28 -7.31 0.04
N ALA A 79 13.54 -6.20 0.72
CA ALA A 79 12.70 -5.76 1.84
C ALA A 79 11.27 -5.40 1.38
N VAL A 80 11.12 -4.85 0.18
CA VAL A 80 9.81 -4.58 -0.42
C VAL A 80 9.09 -5.88 -0.77
N GLN A 81 9.80 -6.88 -1.30
CA GLN A 81 9.23 -8.20 -1.60
C GLN A 81 8.69 -8.88 -0.33
N GLU A 82 9.43 -8.82 0.77
CA GLU A 82 8.97 -9.32 2.07
C GLU A 82 7.69 -8.60 2.55
N LEU A 83 7.64 -7.27 2.44
CA LEU A 83 6.44 -6.49 2.77
C LEU A 83 5.23 -6.86 1.91
N ILE A 84 5.45 -7.14 0.62
CA ILE A 84 4.41 -7.64 -0.29
C ILE A 84 3.94 -9.03 0.18
N GLY A 85 4.86 -9.89 0.63
CA GLY A 85 4.54 -11.20 1.21
C GLY A 85 3.63 -11.08 2.42
N VAL A 86 3.99 -10.23 3.39
CA VAL A 86 3.15 -9.95 4.57
C VAL A 86 1.76 -9.44 4.15
N TYR A 87 1.70 -8.49 3.21
CA TYR A 87 0.44 -7.97 2.71
C TYR A 87 -0.46 -9.05 2.11
N LYS A 88 0.10 -9.95 1.27
CA LYS A 88 -0.63 -11.07 0.67
C LYS A 88 -1.14 -12.04 1.72
N ASN A 89 -0.32 -12.40 2.70
CA ASN A 89 -0.70 -13.33 3.77
C ASN A 89 -1.86 -12.77 4.61
N LEU A 90 -1.83 -11.48 4.94
CA LEU A 90 -2.92 -10.84 5.67
C LEU A 90 -4.22 -10.79 4.86
N LEU A 91 -4.15 -10.51 3.55
CA LEU A 91 -5.33 -10.55 2.68
C LEU A 91 -5.91 -11.97 2.57
N GLN A 92 -5.06 -12.99 2.47
CA GLN A 92 -5.47 -14.39 2.44
C GLN A 92 -6.24 -14.75 3.71
N GLN A 93 -5.69 -14.41 4.89
CA GLN A 93 -6.33 -14.64 6.19
C GLN A 93 -7.68 -13.91 6.32
N GLU A 94 -7.74 -12.63 5.92
CA GLU A 94 -9.00 -11.87 5.94
C GLU A 94 -10.07 -12.49 5.02
N THR A 95 -9.65 -13.01 3.87
CA THR A 95 -10.53 -13.66 2.90
C THR A 95 -11.09 -14.98 3.44
N GLU A 96 -10.24 -15.82 4.04
CA GLU A 96 -10.63 -17.11 4.66
C GLU A 96 -11.60 -16.90 5.84
N ASP A 97 -11.34 -15.90 6.68
CA ASP A 97 -12.22 -15.52 7.78
C ASP A 97 -13.60 -15.06 7.29
N TYR A 98 -13.64 -14.32 6.18
CA TYR A 98 -14.87 -13.84 5.57
C TYR A 98 -15.74 -14.99 5.05
N PHE A 99 -15.14 -15.96 4.33
CA PHE A 99 -15.87 -17.13 3.84
C PHE A 99 -16.36 -18.02 4.98
N SER A 100 -15.53 -18.28 6.00
CA SER A 100 -15.90 -19.08 7.17
C SER A 100 -17.09 -18.48 7.94
N LYS A 101 -17.15 -17.15 8.06
CA LYS A 101 -18.29 -16.46 8.70
C LYS A 101 -19.57 -16.59 7.86
N LYS A 102 -19.48 -16.47 6.53
CA LYS A 102 -20.64 -16.64 5.64
C LYS A 102 -21.21 -18.06 5.67
N GLU A 103 -20.37 -19.08 5.70
CA GLU A 103 -20.82 -20.47 5.79
C GLU A 103 -21.56 -20.73 7.11
N LYS A 104 -21.03 -20.25 8.25
CA LYS A 104 -21.69 -20.36 9.55
C LYS A 104 -23.06 -19.69 9.59
N VAL A 105 -23.17 -18.48 9.03
CA VAL A 105 -24.45 -17.75 8.95
C VAL A 105 -25.48 -18.51 8.11
N LYS A 106 -25.05 -19.13 7.00
CA LYS A 106 -25.93 -19.93 6.12
C LYS A 106 -26.40 -21.23 6.75
N ILE A 107 -25.59 -21.85 7.62
CA ILE A 107 -25.98 -23.06 8.36
C ILE A 107 -26.96 -22.74 9.50
N MET A 108 -26.90 -21.51 10.03
CA MET A 108 -27.74 -21.04 11.14
C MET A 108 -29.07 -20.39 10.72
N SER A 109 -29.31 -20.24 9.41
CA SER A 109 -30.52 -19.66 8.80
C SER A 109 -31.38 -20.73 8.15
#